data_AF-A0A553K0J5-F1
#
_entry.id   AF-A0A553K0J5-F1
#
_cell.length_a   1.000
_cell.length_b   1.000
_cell.length_c   1.000
_cell.angle_alpha   90.00
_cell.angle_beta   90.00
_cell.angle_gamma   90.00
#
_symmetry.space_group_name_H-M   'P 1'
#
loop_
_entity.id
_entity.type
_entity.pdbx_description
1 polymer ?
#
loop_
_entity_poly.entity_id
_entity_poly.type
_entity_poly.pdbx_seq_one_letter_code
_entity_poly.pdbx_strand_id
1 'polypeptide(L)'
;MANASTILKAAGAVVATTVTILGALRDNPQLSDGLNATINKIKTATNSENPKIRFDGKLTAIEACADAVEENFPDASEPDSWRALTKTLRMRGELAWSANDGASRKKAMKALTAEATEVLRQVNEHLVSLAKPPSLSDGGGTQA
;
A
#
# COMPACT_ATOMS: atom_id res chain seq x y z
N MET A 1 14.72 10.47 17.86
CA MET A 1 14.14 9.12 18.03
C MET A 1 12.65 9.20 17.74
N ALA A 2 12.18 8.62 16.64
CA ALA A 2 10.75 8.62 16.32
C ALA A 2 10.01 7.67 17.30
N ASN A 3 9.11 8.23 18.10
CA ASN A 3 8.35 7.47 19.10
C ASN A 3 7.43 6.46 18.41
N ALA A 4 7.32 5.24 18.95
CA ALA A 4 6.55 4.15 18.36
C ALA A 4 5.08 4.51 18.11
N SER A 5 4.50 5.41 18.92
CA SER A 5 3.15 5.94 18.74
C SER A 5 3.01 6.83 17.49
N THR A 6 4.02 7.63 17.16
CA THR A 6 4.04 8.50 15.96
C THR A 6 4.15 7.67 14.69
N ILE A 7 5.01 6.64 14.69
CA ILE A 7 5.14 5.71 13.57
C ILE A 7 3.85 4.91 13.38
N LEU A 8 3.19 4.49 14.46
CA LEU A 8 1.92 3.75 14.38
C LEU A 8 0.78 4.61 13.83
N LYS A 9 0.69 5.89 14.23
CA LYS A 9 -0.30 6.84 13.70
C LYS A 9 -0.07 7.12 12.21
N ALA A 10 1.17 7.37 11.80
CA ALA A 10 1.50 7.57 10.39
C ALA A 10 1.20 6.30 9.57
N ALA A 11 1.58 5.12 10.08
CA ALA A 11 1.29 3.85 9.43
C ALA A 11 -0.20 3.53 9.32
N GLY A 12 -1.02 3.98 10.27
CA GLY A 12 -2.48 3.88 10.22
C GLY A 12 -3.09 4.84 9.18
N ALA A 13 -2.58 6.07 9.10
CA ALA A 13 -3.04 7.07 8.11
C ALA A 13 -2.73 6.64 6.67
N VAL A 14 -1.55 6.07 6.41
CA VAL A 14 -1.18 5.56 5.08
C VAL A 14 -2.13 4.42 4.66
N VAL A 15 -2.43 3.49 5.57
CA VAL A 15 -3.38 2.39 5.26
C VAL A 15 -4.81 2.90 5.04
N ALA A 16 -5.26 3.86 5.85
CA ALA A 16 -6.57 4.48 5.66
C ALA A 16 -6.69 5.18 4.29
N THR A 17 -5.61 5.82 3.85
CA THR A 17 -5.50 6.42 2.52
C THR A 17 -5.62 5.36 1.43
N THR A 18 -4.90 4.24 1.56
CA THR A 18 -5.00 3.12 0.61
C THR A 18 -6.43 2.58 0.52
N VAL A 19 -7.09 2.35 1.66
CA VAL A 19 -8.49 1.89 1.69
C VAL A 19 -9.43 2.89 1.01
N THR A 20 -9.18 4.19 1.17
CA THR A 20 -9.98 5.25 0.54
C THR A 20 -9.77 5.26 -0.98
N ILE A 21 -8.52 5.17 -1.44
CA ILE A 21 -8.18 5.13 -2.87
C ILE A 21 -8.78 3.89 -3.53
N LEU A 22 -8.57 2.70 -2.96
CA LEU A 22 -9.20 1.47 -3.43
C LEU A 22 -10.74 1.60 -3.40
N GLY A 23 -11.30 2.21 -2.37
CA GLY A 23 -12.74 2.49 -2.27
C GLY A 23 -13.28 3.45 -3.34
N ALA A 24 -12.46 4.34 -3.90
CA ALA A 24 -12.84 5.20 -5.02
C ALA A 24 -12.78 4.44 -6.36
N LEU A 25 -11.82 3.53 -6.53
CA LEU A 25 -11.74 2.64 -7.69
C LEU A 25 -12.93 1.64 -7.76
N ARG A 26 -13.54 1.33 -6.60
CA ARG A 26 -14.75 0.50 -6.44
C ARG A 26 -15.98 1.05 -7.17
N ASP A 27 -16.07 2.35 -7.46
CA ASP A 27 -17.23 2.92 -8.15
C ASP A 27 -17.34 2.40 -9.62
N ASN A 28 -16.36 1.60 -10.06
CA ASN A 28 -16.44 0.74 -11.24
C ASN A 28 -17.13 -0.62 -10.89
N PRO A 29 -18.35 -0.91 -11.40
CA PRO A 29 -19.17 -2.06 -10.99
C PRO A 29 -18.56 -3.45 -11.20
N GLN A 30 -17.50 -3.56 -12.02
CA GLN A 30 -16.84 -4.83 -12.34
C GLN A 30 -15.83 -5.27 -11.26
N LEU A 31 -15.52 -4.41 -10.28
CA LEU A 31 -14.42 -4.59 -9.32
C LEU A 31 -14.87 -4.79 -7.86
N SER A 32 -16.18 -4.73 -7.57
CA SER A 32 -16.67 -4.46 -6.21
C SER A 32 -16.39 -5.56 -5.18
N ASP A 33 -16.56 -6.83 -5.52
CA ASP A 33 -16.58 -7.91 -4.51
C ASP A 33 -15.18 -8.34 -4.09
N GLY A 34 -14.27 -8.50 -5.06
CA GLY A 34 -12.86 -8.82 -4.80
C GLY A 34 -12.16 -7.69 -4.03
N LEU A 35 -12.47 -6.44 -4.38
CA LEU A 35 -11.91 -5.26 -3.74
C LEU A 35 -12.42 -5.08 -2.30
N ASN A 36 -13.72 -5.34 -2.06
CA ASN A 36 -14.30 -5.31 -0.71
C ASN A 36 -13.67 -6.36 0.22
N ALA A 37 -13.48 -7.59 -0.25
CA ALA A 37 -12.82 -8.63 0.53
C ALA A 37 -11.37 -8.23 0.88
N THR A 38 -10.67 -7.60 -0.07
CA THR A 38 -9.29 -7.14 0.11
C THR A 38 -9.18 -5.97 1.08
N ILE A 39 -10.06 -4.97 0.97
CA ILE A 39 -10.16 -3.86 1.93
C ILE A 39 -10.40 -4.39 3.36
N ASN A 40 -11.29 -5.36 3.52
CA ASN A 40 -11.58 -5.96 4.83
C ASN A 40 -10.38 -6.74 5.39
N LYS A 41 -9.63 -7.46 4.55
CA LYS A 41 -8.37 -8.11 4.94
C LYS A 41 -7.34 -7.09 5.42
N ILE A 42 -7.15 -5.99 4.69
CA ILE A 42 -6.21 -4.92 5.05
C ILE A 42 -6.59 -4.30 6.41
N LYS A 43 -7.87 -3.98 6.62
CA LYS A 43 -8.38 -3.43 7.90
C LYS A 43 -8.15 -4.39 9.06
N THR A 44 -8.51 -5.66 8.88
CA THR A 44 -8.36 -6.70 9.91
C THR A 44 -6.89 -6.89 10.27
N ALA A 45 -6.03 -6.98 9.26
CA ALA A 45 -4.60 -7.18 9.45
C ALA A 45 -3.94 -5.99 10.17
N THR A 46 -4.32 -4.76 9.81
CA THR A 46 -3.77 -3.53 10.39
C THR A 46 -4.13 -3.36 11.86
N ASN A 47 -5.33 -3.78 12.26
CA ASN A 47 -5.78 -3.73 13.65
C ASN A 47 -5.29 -4.91 14.50
N SER A 48 -4.57 -5.87 13.92
CA SER A 48 -4.05 -7.02 14.66
C SER A 48 -2.95 -6.62 15.65
N GLU A 49 -2.94 -7.23 16.83
CA GLU A 49 -1.83 -7.09 17.77
C GLU A 49 -0.58 -7.85 17.31
N ASN A 50 -0.73 -8.82 16.40
CA ASN A 50 0.39 -9.59 15.88
C ASN A 50 1.18 -8.75 14.85
N PRO A 51 2.49 -8.50 15.07
CA PRO A 51 3.30 -7.69 14.15
C PRO A 51 3.50 -8.35 12.78
N LYS A 52 3.45 -9.68 12.67
CA LYS A 52 3.51 -10.39 11.38
C LYS A 52 2.24 -10.17 10.57
N ILE A 53 1.09 -10.31 11.20
CA ILE A 53 -0.21 -10.05 10.57
C ILE A 53 -0.28 -8.60 10.08
N ARG A 54 0.15 -7.64 10.89
CA ARG A 54 0.21 -6.22 10.49
C ARG A 54 1.13 -5.97 9.29
N PHE A 55 2.31 -6.60 9.29
CA PHE A 55 3.24 -6.51 8.19
C PHE A 55 2.66 -7.09 6.90
N ASP A 56 2.11 -8.30 6.97
CA ASP A 56 1.51 -8.98 5.82
C ASP A 56 0.32 -8.21 5.26
N GLY A 57 -0.51 -7.61 6.14
CA GLY A 57 -1.60 -6.75 5.73
C GLY A 57 -1.17 -5.55 4.88
N LYS A 58 0.03 -5.00 5.15
CA LYS A 58 0.59 -3.91 4.32
C LYS A 58 1.08 -4.42 2.98
N LEU A 59 1.68 -5.61 2.93
CA LEU A 59 2.08 -6.24 1.67
C LEU A 59 0.86 -6.53 0.79
N THR A 60 -0.21 -7.07 1.38
CA THR A 60 -1.49 -7.28 0.68
C THR A 60 -2.08 -5.96 0.18
N ALA A 61 -1.93 -4.86 0.92
CA ALA A 61 -2.37 -3.55 0.47
C ALA A 61 -1.59 -3.07 -0.77
N ILE A 62 -0.27 -3.28 -0.82
CA ILE A 62 0.56 -2.93 -1.98
C ILE A 62 0.16 -3.77 -3.20
N GLU A 63 -0.03 -5.08 -3.02
CA GLU A 63 -0.47 -5.98 -4.10
C GLU A 63 -1.85 -5.58 -4.64
N ALA A 64 -2.80 -5.27 -3.76
CA ALA A 64 -4.12 -4.80 -4.16
C ALA A 64 -4.06 -3.50 -5.00
N CYS A 65 -3.16 -2.59 -4.64
CA CYS A 65 -2.91 -1.39 -5.44
C CYS A 65 -2.29 -1.72 -6.81
N ALA A 66 -1.36 -2.68 -6.87
CA ALA A 66 -0.78 -3.11 -8.13
C ALA A 66 -1.83 -3.73 -9.05
N ASP A 67 -2.67 -4.62 -8.53
CA ASP A 67 -3.77 -5.24 -9.27
C ASP A 67 -4.74 -4.18 -9.80
N ALA A 68 -5.14 -3.22 -8.95
CA ALA A 68 -6.04 -2.15 -9.35
C ALA A 68 -5.42 -1.22 -10.41
N VAL A 69 -4.11 -0.98 -10.39
CA VAL A 69 -3.45 -0.19 -11.43
C VAL A 69 -3.35 -0.97 -12.74
N GLU A 70 -2.97 -2.24 -12.70
CA GLU A 70 -2.89 -3.09 -13.89
C GLU A 70 -4.26 -3.21 -14.60
N GLU A 71 -5.34 -3.32 -13.83
CA GLU A 71 -6.70 -3.38 -14.38
C GLU A 71 -7.17 -2.06 -15.02
N ASN A 72 -6.76 -0.91 -14.49
CA ASN A 72 -7.25 0.41 -14.95
C ASN A 72 -6.27 1.14 -15.87
N PHE A 73 -4.99 0.75 -15.84
CA PHE A 73 -3.87 1.36 -16.57
C PHE A 73 -2.93 0.23 -17.06
N PRO A 74 -3.34 -0.58 -18.05
CA PRO A 74 -2.60 -1.77 -18.48
C PRO A 74 -1.20 -1.47 -19.06
N ASP A 75 -0.95 -0.22 -19.48
CA ASP A 75 0.36 0.23 -19.96
C ASP A 75 1.30 0.70 -18.82
N ALA A 76 0.84 0.69 -17.57
CA ALA A 76 1.65 1.05 -16.41
C ALA A 76 2.68 -0.05 -16.12
N SER A 77 3.94 0.36 -15.94
CA SER A 77 5.06 -0.54 -15.59
C SER A 77 5.24 -0.70 -14.08
N GLU A 78 4.57 0.15 -13.32
CA GLU A 78 4.70 0.26 -11.87
C GLU A 78 4.16 -0.94 -11.09
N PRO A 79 3.05 -1.61 -11.48
CA PRO A 79 2.56 -2.81 -10.80
C PRO A 79 3.62 -3.90 -10.63
N ASP A 80 4.42 -4.17 -11.67
CA ASP A 80 5.49 -5.18 -11.62
C ASP A 80 6.58 -4.80 -10.62
N SER A 81 6.95 -3.52 -10.59
CA SER A 81 7.94 -3.03 -9.63
C SER A 81 7.45 -3.17 -8.18
N TRP A 82 6.16 -2.89 -7.92
CA TRP A 82 5.55 -2.99 -6.60
C TRP A 82 5.43 -4.45 -6.14
N ARG A 83 5.10 -5.36 -7.06
CA ARG A 83 5.08 -6.81 -6.79
C ARG A 83 6.47 -7.35 -6.48
N ALA A 84 7.50 -6.91 -7.21
CA ALA A 84 8.89 -7.31 -6.96
C ALA A 84 9.38 -6.84 -5.57
N LEU A 85 9.09 -5.59 -5.21
CA LEU A 85 9.37 -5.04 -3.87
C LEU A 85 8.62 -5.83 -2.79
N THR A 86 7.34 -6.12 -3.01
CA THR A 86 6.52 -6.89 -2.07
C THR A 86 7.05 -8.30 -1.86
N LYS A 87 7.46 -9.00 -2.92
CA LYS A 87 8.10 -10.32 -2.83
C LYS A 87 9.39 -10.27 -2.01
N THR A 88 10.21 -9.26 -2.22
CA THR A 88 11.47 -9.06 -1.48
C THR A 88 11.21 -8.82 0.00
N LEU A 89 10.26 -7.94 0.32
CA LEU A 89 9.84 -7.67 1.70
C LEU A 89 9.26 -8.93 2.37
N ARG A 90 8.43 -9.70 1.66
CA ARG A 90 7.85 -10.95 2.17
C ARG A 90 8.93 -11.94 2.55
N MET A 91 9.91 -12.20 1.68
CA MET A 91 11.02 -13.10 1.98
C MET A 91 11.81 -12.64 3.22
N ARG A 92 12.10 -11.34 3.32
CA ARG A 92 12.76 -10.75 4.50
C ARG A 92 11.91 -10.86 5.77
N GLY A 93 10.59 -10.74 5.65
CA GLY A 93 9.64 -10.93 6.75
C GLY A 93 9.59 -12.36 7.25
N GLU A 94 9.53 -13.34 6.35
CA GLU A 94 9.58 -14.77 6.70
C GLU A 94 10.90 -15.12 7.38
N LEU A 95 12.03 -14.64 6.83
CA LEU A 95 13.33 -14.83 7.44
C LEU A 95 13.41 -14.18 8.83
N ALA A 96 12.95 -12.93 8.95
CA ALA A 96 12.95 -12.22 10.22
C ALA A 96 12.06 -12.91 11.28
N TRP A 97 10.95 -13.51 10.85
CA TRP A 97 10.01 -14.22 11.72
C TRP A 97 10.54 -15.58 12.17
N SER A 98 11.14 -16.35 11.26
CA SER A 98 11.63 -17.71 11.52
C SER A 98 13.01 -17.74 12.20
N ALA A 99 13.92 -16.84 11.81
CA ALA A 99 15.32 -16.86 12.28
C ALA A 99 15.55 -16.06 13.58
N ASN A 100 14.62 -15.20 14.00
CA ASN A 100 14.74 -14.44 15.25
C ASN A 100 13.67 -14.85 16.26
N ASP A 101 13.90 -14.52 17.53
CA ASP A 101 12.97 -14.70 18.63
C ASP A 101 12.79 -13.42 19.46
N GLY A 102 11.83 -13.46 20.40
CA GLY A 102 11.62 -12.43 21.42
C GLY A 102 11.74 -10.98 20.94
N ALA A 103 12.67 -10.24 21.54
CA ALA A 103 12.90 -8.83 21.26
C ALA A 103 13.51 -8.58 19.87
N SER A 104 14.40 -9.46 19.41
CA SER A 104 15.06 -9.37 18.10
C SER A 104 14.04 -9.49 16.97
N ARG A 105 13.11 -10.45 17.07
CA ARG A 105 11.99 -10.60 16.13
C ARG A 105 11.12 -9.34 16.11
N LYS A 106 10.74 -8.83 17.28
CA LYS A 106 9.92 -7.61 17.37
C LYS A 106 10.62 -6.42 16.71
N LYS A 107 11.92 -6.24 16.93
CA LYS A 107 12.71 -5.16 16.32
C LYS A 107 12.81 -5.31 14.80
N ALA A 108 13.12 -6.50 14.30
CA ALA A 108 13.21 -6.78 12.86
C ALA A 108 11.85 -6.57 12.17
N MET A 109 10.77 -7.12 12.73
CA MET A 109 9.41 -6.93 12.19
C MET A 109 8.99 -5.47 12.20
N LYS A 110 9.34 -4.70 13.24
CA LYS A 110 9.06 -3.26 13.29
C LYS A 110 9.77 -2.51 12.17
N ALA A 111 11.04 -2.82 11.90
CA ALA A 111 11.80 -2.19 10.81
C ALA A 111 11.18 -2.51 9.44
N LEU A 112 10.85 -3.78 9.20
CA LEU A 112 10.19 -4.21 7.95
C LEU A 112 8.80 -3.60 7.79
N THR A 113 8.05 -3.43 8.88
CA THR A 113 6.74 -2.75 8.86
C THR A 113 6.88 -1.27 8.49
N ALA A 114 7.94 -0.61 8.96
CA ALA A 114 8.21 0.78 8.58
C ALA A 114 8.56 0.88 7.09
N GLU A 115 9.38 -0.03 6.57
CA GLU A 115 9.71 -0.10 5.14
C GLU A 115 8.47 -0.38 4.27
N ALA A 116 7.64 -1.36 4.63
CA ALA A 116 6.39 -1.63 3.93
C ALA A 116 5.41 -0.44 3.98
N THR A 117 5.43 0.33 5.08
CA THR A 117 4.63 1.56 5.18
C THR A 117 5.13 2.64 4.22
N GLU A 118 6.44 2.76 4.06
CA GLU A 118 7.04 3.72 3.14
C GLU A 118 6.77 3.36 1.68
N VAL A 119 6.86 2.08 1.31
CA VAL A 119 6.43 1.62 -0.03
C VAL A 119 4.96 1.93 -0.26
N LEU A 120 4.09 1.63 0.72
CA LEU A 120 2.66 1.92 0.61
C LEU A 120 2.38 3.43 0.48
N ARG A 121 3.19 4.29 1.11
CA ARG A 121 3.11 5.75 0.95
C ARG A 121 3.43 6.15 -0.50
N GLN A 122 4.51 5.63 -1.08
CA GLN A 122 4.91 5.92 -2.46
C GLN A 122 3.85 5.42 -3.47
N VAL A 123 3.30 4.24 -3.24
CA VAL A 123 2.18 3.70 -4.03
C VAL A 123 0.97 4.64 -3.97
N ASN A 124 0.58 5.08 -2.77
CA ASN A 124 -0.53 6.03 -2.64
C ASN A 124 -0.27 7.36 -3.35
N GLU A 125 0.95 7.89 -3.28
CA GLU A 125 1.33 9.12 -4.00
C GLU A 125 1.22 8.95 -5.51
N HIS A 126 1.66 7.81 -6.03
CA HIS A 126 1.52 7.48 -7.44
C HIS A 126 0.03 7.39 -7.83
N LEU A 127 -0.78 6.63 -7.07
CA LEU A 127 -2.21 6.50 -7.33
C LEU A 127 -2.94 7.85 -7.34
N VAL A 128 -2.57 8.77 -6.44
CA VAL A 128 -3.11 10.14 -6.44
C VAL A 128 -2.68 10.92 -7.69
N SER A 129 -1.46 10.70 -8.18
CA SER A 129 -0.98 11.28 -9.44
C SER A 129 -1.75 10.75 -10.64
N LEU A 130 -2.04 9.44 -10.70
CA LEU A 130 -2.84 8.82 -11.76
C LEU A 130 -4.31 9.26 -11.72
N ALA A 131 -4.86 9.47 -10.52
CA ALA A 131 -6.25 9.90 -10.34
C ALA A 131 -6.47 11.39 -10.64
N LYS A 132 -5.41 12.20 -10.77
CA LYS A 132 -5.54 13.56 -11.30
C LYS A 132 -5.81 13.45 -12.80
N PRO A 133 -6.92 14.01 -13.33
CA PRO A 133 -7.08 14.11 -14.77
C PRO A 133 -5.87 14.88 -15.34
N PRO A 134 -5.41 14.58 -16.56
CA PRO A 134 -4.51 15.49 -17.26
C PRO A 134 -5.24 16.84 -17.29
N SER A 135 -4.80 17.78 -16.46
CA SER A 135 -5.23 19.16 -16.56
C SER A 135 -4.97 19.56 -18.01
N LEU A 136 -6.07 19.88 -18.70
CA LEU A 136 -6.15 20.47 -20.01
C LEU A 136 -4.82 21.04 -20.46
N SER A 137 -4.31 20.53 -21.58
CA SER A 137 -3.40 21.26 -22.45
C SER A 137 -3.69 22.76 -22.35
N ASP A 138 -2.75 23.51 -21.80
CA ASP A 138 -2.74 24.97 -21.87
C ASP A 138 -2.40 25.32 -23.33
N GLY A 139 -3.40 25.08 -24.18
CA GLY A 139 -3.34 25.24 -25.62
C GLY A 139 -4.39 26.25 -26.03
N GLY A 140 -3.93 27.49 -26.27
CA GLY A 140 -4.53 28.38 -27.26
C GLY A 140 -5.54 29.38 -26.73
N GLY A 141 -5.04 30.55 -26.35
CA GLY A 141 -5.84 31.76 -26.15
C GLY A 141 -5.08 33.00 -26.62
N THR A 142 -4.63 33.02 -27.88
CA THR A 142 -4.38 34.28 -28.57
C THR A 142 -5.73 35.00 -28.73
N GLN A 143 -5.86 36.20 -28.15
CA GLN A 143 -6.78 37.31 -28.46
C GLN A 143 -6.70 38.31 -27.28
N ALA A 144 -6.48 39.60 -27.44
CA ALA A 144 -6.43 40.50 -28.59
C ALA A 144 -5.45 41.65 -28.30
#